data_AF-A0AB38YCD3-F1
#
_entry.id   AF-A0AB38YCD3-F1
#
_cell.length_a   1.000
_cell.length_b   1.000
_cell.length_c   1.000
_cell.angle_alpha   90.00
_cell.angle_beta   90.00
_cell.angle_gamma   90.00
#
_symmetry.space_group_name_H-M   'P 1'
#
loop_
_entity.id
_entity.type
_entity.pdbx_description
1 polymer ?
#
loop_
_entity_poly.entity_id
_entity_poly.type
_entity_poly.pdbx_seq_one_letter_code
_entity_poly.pdbx_strand_id
1 'polypeptide(L)'
;MSSNERSKWEYLLFRVLYMILFWLVSRIAWVFLGIFALVQLVFVMVRGEKQPTLLEISASTVTFVEQCATYLTFNSEYKPFPFNDWPEVSVREGAEPGND
;
A
#
# COMPACT_ATOMS: atom_id res chain seq x y z
N MET A 1 -17.01 10.96 36.75
CA MET A 1 -16.75 10.54 35.35
C MET A 1 -17.58 9.29 35.10
N SER A 2 -18.68 9.43 34.35
CA SER A 2 -19.67 8.36 34.21
C SER A 2 -19.09 7.22 33.34
N SER A 3 -19.54 5.98 33.56
CA SER A 3 -19.08 4.77 32.84
C SER A 3 -19.08 4.93 31.32
N ASN A 4 -19.95 5.77 30.78
CA ASN A 4 -20.07 6.07 29.34
C ASN A 4 -18.87 6.83 28.76
N GLU A 5 -18.14 7.59 29.56
CA GLU A 5 -16.95 8.32 29.09
C GLU A 5 -15.75 7.38 28.89
N ARG A 6 -15.60 6.35 29.73
CA ARG A 6 -14.50 5.37 29.62
C ARG A 6 -14.53 4.63 28.28
N SER A 7 -15.70 4.17 27.84
CA SER A 7 -15.84 3.47 26.56
C SER A 7 -15.50 4.33 25.34
N LYS A 8 -15.76 5.65 25.41
CA LYS A 8 -15.35 6.60 24.36
C LYS A 8 -13.83 6.74 24.28
N TRP A 9 -13.15 6.83 25.43
CA TRP A 9 -11.69 6.92 25.48
C TRP A 9 -11.01 5.65 24.99
N GLU A 10 -11.54 4.47 25.34
CA GLU A 10 -11.05 3.19 24.83
C GLU A 10 -11.15 3.12 23.30
N TYR A 11 -12.31 3.49 22.74
CA TYR A 11 -12.50 3.55 21.29
C TYR A 11 -11.52 4.51 20.61
N LEU A 12 -11.32 5.72 21.17
CA LEU A 12 -10.38 6.71 20.63
C LEU A 12 -8.93 6.19 20.69
N LEU A 13 -8.54 5.55 21.79
CA LEU A 13 -7.21 4.95 21.94
C LEU A 13 -6.96 3.85 20.92
N PHE A 14 -7.92 2.94 20.70
CA PHE A 14 -7.80 1.92 19.67
C PHE A 14 -7.70 2.54 18.27
N ARG A 15 -8.49 3.58 17.96
CA ARG A 15 -8.40 4.29 16.68
C ARG A 15 -7.02 4.92 16.46
N VAL A 16 -6.48 5.61 17.46
CA VAL A 16 -5.13 6.20 17.40
C VAL A 16 -4.06 5.12 17.24
N LEU A 17 -4.19 3.99 17.96
CA LEU A 17 -3.28 2.86 17.83
C LEU A 17 -3.25 2.32 16.39
N TYR A 18 -4.42 2.10 15.78
CA TYR A 18 -4.50 1.66 14.37
C TYR A 18 -3.95 2.72 13.40
N MET A 19 -4.17 4.01 13.67
CA MET A 19 -3.59 5.07 12.83
C MET A 19 -2.06 5.07 12.88
N ILE A 20 -1.46 4.91 14.07
CA ILE A 20 -0.01 4.81 14.22
C ILE A 20 0.52 3.54 13.55
N LEU A 21 -0.19 2.42 13.71
CA LEU A 21 0.18 1.14 13.08
C LEU A 21 0.21 1.26 11.55
N PHE A 22 -0.89 1.71 10.93
CA PHE A 22 -0.95 1.85 9.47
C PHE A 22 0.00 2.93 8.96
N TRP A 23 0.22 4.00 9.72
CA TRP A 23 1.25 4.97 9.39
C TRP A 23 2.63 4.31 9.36
N LEU A 24 3.03 3.56 10.40
CA LEU A 24 4.31 2.86 10.45
C LEU A 24 4.46 1.86 9.30
N VAL A 25 3.43 1.06 9.03
CA VAL A 25 3.42 0.07 7.95
C VAL A 25 3.55 0.76 6.58
N SER A 26 2.88 1.90 6.38
CA SER A 26 3.03 2.69 5.15
C SER A 26 4.47 3.22 4.96
N ARG A 27 5.14 3.62 6.05
CA ARG A 27 6.55 4.07 6.00
C ARG A 27 7.49 2.94 5.59
N ILE A 28 7.24 1.72 6.08
CA ILE A 28 7.99 0.53 5.67
C ILE A 28 7.76 0.23 4.18
N ALA A 29 6.52 0.30 3.70
CA ALA A 29 6.20 0.12 2.29
C ALA A 29 6.92 1.14 1.38
N TRP A 30 7.03 2.41 1.81
CA TRP A 30 7.83 3.41 1.08
C TRP A 30 9.31 3.05 0.95
N VAL A 31 9.90 2.43 1.98
CA VAL A 31 11.29 1.93 1.90
C VAL A 31 11.39 0.80 0.89
N PHE A 32 10.44 -0.14 0.88
CA PHE A 32 10.38 -1.22 -0.11
C PHE A 32 10.24 -0.70 -1.54
N LEU A 33 9.41 0.31 -1.78
CA LEU A 33 9.32 0.97 -3.09
C LEU A 33 10.66 1.54 -3.54
N GLY A 34 11.42 2.17 -2.65
CA GLY A 34 12.77 2.65 -2.94
C GLY A 34 13.73 1.52 -3.32
N ILE A 35 13.66 0.38 -2.62
CA ILE A 35 14.43 -0.82 -2.95
C ILE A 35 14.04 -1.36 -4.32
N PHE A 36 12.74 -1.51 -4.61
CA PHE A 36 12.26 -1.99 -5.91
C PHE A 36 12.69 -1.08 -7.06
N ALA A 37 12.65 0.25 -6.87
CA ALA A 37 13.15 1.21 -7.86
C ALA A 37 14.65 1.04 -8.13
N LEU A 38 15.46 0.85 -7.09
CA LEU A 38 16.90 0.63 -7.23
C LEU A 38 17.21 -0.69 -7.93
N VAL A 39 16.51 -1.76 -7.56
CA VAL A 39 16.65 -3.08 -8.20
C VAL A 39 16.25 -3.00 -9.67
N GLN A 40 15.13 -2.34 -9.99
CA GLN A 40 14.69 -2.12 -11.37
C GLN A 40 15.73 -1.35 -12.19
N LEU A 41 16.36 -0.33 -11.59
CA LEU A 41 17.43 0.43 -12.23
C LEU A 41 18.63 -0.47 -12.57
N VAL A 42 19.03 -1.35 -11.65
CA VAL A 42 20.10 -2.34 -11.90
C VAL A 42 19.72 -3.30 -13.03
N PHE A 43 18.47 -3.81 -13.06
CA PHE A 43 18.00 -4.66 -14.16
C PHE A 43 18.04 -3.95 -15.51
N VAL A 44 17.58 -2.71 -15.58
CA VAL A 44 17.64 -1.92 -16.81
C VAL A 44 19.08 -1.67 -17.24
N MET A 45 20.02 -1.41 -16.33
CA MET A 45 21.43 -1.24 -16.67
C MET A 45 22.10 -2.52 -17.18
N VAL A 46 21.76 -3.68 -16.61
CA VAL A 46 22.41 -4.96 -16.95
C VAL A 46 21.75 -5.64 -18.14
N ARG A 47 20.42 -5.63 -18.22
CA ARG A 47 19.63 -6.35 -19.24
C ARG A 47 19.05 -5.44 -20.33
N GLY A 48 19.02 -4.13 -20.12
CA GLY A 48 18.39 -3.18 -21.05
C GLY A 48 16.85 -3.15 -20.98
N GLU A 49 16.25 -4.04 -20.20
CA GLU A 49 14.79 -4.18 -20.07
C GLU A 49 14.34 -4.13 -18.60
N LYS A 50 13.08 -3.75 -18.40
CA LYS A 50 12.41 -3.74 -17.10
C LYS A 50 11.94 -5.15 -16.77
N GLN A 51 12.10 -5.58 -15.53
CA GLN A 51 11.62 -6.90 -15.11
C GLN A 51 10.11 -6.81 -14.77
N PRO A 52 9.23 -7.59 -15.42
CA PRO A 52 7.77 -7.46 -15.30
C PRO A 52 7.25 -7.84 -13.91
N THR A 53 7.81 -8.87 -13.27
CA THR A 53 7.44 -9.29 -11.91
C THR A 53 7.73 -8.19 -10.87
N LEU A 54 8.86 -7.48 -11.00
CA LEU A 54 9.18 -6.35 -10.14
C LEU A 54 8.22 -5.18 -10.34
N LEU A 55 7.76 -4.95 -11.58
CA LEU A 55 6.74 -3.94 -11.84
C LEU A 55 5.42 -4.30 -11.15
N GLU A 56 4.98 -5.56 -11.26
CA GLU A 56 3.76 -6.05 -10.63
C GLU A 56 3.79 -5.92 -9.09
N ILE A 57 4.90 -6.35 -8.46
CA ILE A 57 5.07 -6.25 -7.01
C ILE A 57 5.17 -4.78 -6.58
N SER A 58 5.86 -3.93 -7.34
CA SER A 58 5.94 -2.50 -7.03
C SER A 58 4.57 -1.81 -7.15
N ALA A 59 3.78 -2.17 -8.16
CA ALA A 59 2.46 -1.60 -8.39
C ALA A 59 1.48 -1.99 -7.28
N SER A 60 1.44 -3.27 -6.90
CA SER A 60 0.66 -3.72 -5.74
C SER A 60 1.08 -3.04 -4.44
N THR A 61 2.39 -2.83 -4.23
CA THR A 61 2.89 -2.10 -3.05
C THR A 61 2.43 -0.63 -3.04
N VAL A 62 2.37 0.04 -4.19
CA VAL A 62 1.83 1.42 -4.29
C VAL A 62 0.34 1.43 -3.94
N THR A 63 -0.45 0.50 -4.49
CA THR A 63 -1.87 0.37 -4.15
C THR A 63 -2.08 0.11 -2.65
N PHE A 64 -1.24 -0.71 -2.03
CA PHE A 64 -1.27 -0.93 -0.58
C PHE A 64 -1.04 0.36 0.21
N VAL A 65 -0.06 1.19 -0.19
CA VAL A 65 0.20 2.49 0.45
C VAL A 65 -0.99 3.43 0.31
N GLU A 66 -1.65 3.45 -0.86
CA GLU A 66 -2.86 4.23 -1.10
C GLU A 66 -4.02 3.78 -0.21
N GLN A 67 -4.25 2.47 -0.09
CA GLN A 67 -5.26 1.92 0.83
C GLN A 67 -4.97 2.31 2.29
N CYS A 68 -3.71 2.29 2.72
CA CYS A 68 -3.33 2.79 4.04
C CYS A 68 -3.63 4.28 4.20
N ALA A 69 -3.27 5.11 3.22
CA ALA A 69 -3.46 6.55 3.28
C ALA A 69 -4.94 6.94 3.28
N THR A 70 -5.76 6.30 2.44
CA THR A 70 -7.21 6.53 2.38
C THR A 70 -7.92 6.08 3.66
N TYR A 71 -7.48 4.98 4.27
CA TYR A 71 -7.96 4.57 5.60
C TYR A 71 -7.60 5.58 6.70
N LEU A 72 -6.34 6.02 6.74
CA LEU A 72 -5.86 7.00 7.73
C LEU A 72 -6.56 8.36 7.63
N THR A 73 -6.94 8.75 6.42
CA THR A 73 -7.61 10.03 6.14
C THR A 73 -9.13 9.95 6.22
N PHE A 74 -9.69 8.79 6.60
CA PHE A 74 -11.14 8.54 6.64
C PHE A 74 -11.84 8.64 5.28
N ASN A 75 -11.09 8.57 4.18
CA ASN A 75 -11.65 8.48 2.83
C ASN A 75 -12.19 7.08 2.53
N SER A 76 -11.75 6.06 3.28
CA SER A 76 -12.21 4.67 3.12
C SER A 76 -12.29 3.96 4.47
N GLU A 77 -13.29 3.08 4.61
CA GLU A 77 -13.40 2.16 5.76
C GLU A 77 -12.72 0.80 5.49
N TYR A 78 -12.21 0.59 4.26
CA TYR A 78 -11.47 -0.62 3.89
C TYR A 78 -10.12 -0.67 4.64
N LYS A 79 -9.90 -1.74 5.39
CA LYS A 79 -8.66 -1.96 6.15
C LYS A 79 -7.65 -2.70 5.26
N PRO A 80 -6.45 -2.18 5.04
CA PRO A 80 -5.46 -2.89 4.23
C PRO A 80 -4.89 -4.12 4.96
N PHE A 81 -4.05 -4.91 4.27
CA PHE A 81 -3.30 -6.02 4.86
C PHE A 81 -2.66 -5.64 6.21
N PRO A 82 -2.67 -6.51 7.23
CA PRO A 82 -3.04 -7.93 7.21
C PRO A 82 -4.53 -8.25 7.46
N PHE A 83 -5.41 -7.26 7.48
CA PHE A 83 -6.84 -7.50 7.77
C PHE A 83 -7.64 -7.93 6.55
N ASN A 84 -7.20 -7.54 5.36
CA ASN A 84 -7.70 -8.00 4.08
C ASN A 84 -6.53 -8.46 3.20
N ASP A 85 -6.85 -9.05 2.05
CA ASP A 85 -5.88 -9.56 1.11
C ASP A 85 -4.92 -8.49 0.58
N TRP A 86 -3.72 -8.92 0.21
CA TRP A 86 -2.76 -8.06 -0.47
C TRP A 86 -3.34 -7.64 -1.84
N PRO A 87 -3.20 -6.37 -2.24
CA PRO A 87 -3.73 -5.92 -3.52
C PRO A 87 -3.06 -6.65 -4.68
N GLU A 88 -3.84 -7.32 -5.52
CA GLU A 88 -3.37 -7.87 -6.79
C GLU A 88 -3.51 -6.82 -7.88
N VAL A 89 -2.41 -6.48 -8.56
CA VAL A 89 -2.42 -5.52 -9.67
C VAL A 89 -1.97 -6.26 -10.92
N SER A 90 -2.89 -6.51 -11.85
CA SER A 90 -2.50 -6.94 -13.19
C SER A 90 -1.93 -5.73 -13.93
N VAL A 91 -0.60 -5.64 -13.98
CA VAL A 91 0.07 -4.67 -14.87
C VAL A 91 -0.27 -5.12 -16.28
N ARG A 92 -1.24 -4.45 -16.90
CA ARG A 92 -1.62 -4.70 -18.30
C ARG A 92 -0.39 -4.53 -19.19
N GLU A 93 0.18 -5.66 -19.58
CA GLU A 93 1.25 -5.72 -20.55
C GLU A 93 0.65 -5.41 -21.92
N GLY A 94 0.87 -4.20 -22.41
CA GLY A 94 0.46 -3.77 -23.75
C GLY A 94 -1.04 -3.51 -23.89
N ALA A 95 -1.40 -2.23 -23.95
CA ALA A 95 -2.50 -1.87 -24.84
C ALA A 95 -2.08 -2.31 -26.25
N GLU A 96 -2.64 -3.40 -26.75
CA GLU A 96 -2.66 -3.65 -28.18
C GLU A 96 -3.29 -2.41 -28.84
N PRO A 97 -2.71 -1.87 -29.93
CA PRO A 97 -3.41 -0.89 -30.73
C PRO A 97 -4.67 -1.59 -31.26
N GLY A 98 -5.82 -1.17 -30.74
CA GLY A 98 -7.11 -1.51 -31.31
C GLY A 98 -7.05 -1.20 -32.79
N ASN A 99 -7.14 -2.26 -33.58
CA ASN A 99 -7.42 -2.19 -35.00
C ASN A 99 -8.92 -1.94 -35.13
N ASP A 100 -9.28 -0.68 -35.29
CA ASP A 100 -10.56 -0.21 -35.81
C ASP A 100 -10.35 0.91 -36.85
#